data_AF-A0A8S4GUB4-F1
#
_entry.id   AF-A0A8S4GUB4-F1
#
_cell.length_a   1.000
_cell.length_b   1.000
_cell.length_c   1.000
_cell.angle_alpha   90.00
_cell.angle_beta   90.00
_cell.angle_gamma   90.00
#
_symmetry.space_group_name_H-M   'P 1'
#
loop_
_entity.id
_entity.type
_entity.pdbx_description
1 polymer ?
#
loop_
_entity_poly.entity_id
_entity_poly.type
_entity_poly.pdbx_seq_one_letter_code
_entity_poly.pdbx_strand_id
1 'polypeptide(L)'
;MGGCLGKKGGPSTKEVAGYQNVRKHKGSREATWQQTGIVGLVDARLNALPAAVYRLGSVATVVNATNNSISTLSPEIGSLTALKKLHLGHNSLATLPAALASCTKLQLLDLSYNRALAALPDGLAALAQLRTLKLRGCALRALPDSIGALRELQSLDVSDQEGRALRSLPDSIGGCANLEELLCGNNSIEVLPVAIGRLQRLKTLDVRNNHVTEVSGDILSHCGALQLINLHDNPISAAVFVQTPGYAEFEARRKQRFDKVIEGGALLGPSGLDEGFKRDLKPQG
;
A
#
# COMPACT_ATOMS: atom_id res chain seq x y z
N MET A 1 35.91 1.70 -63.82
CA MET A 1 37.00 1.18 -62.95
C MET A 1 37.12 2.15 -61.78
N GLY A 2 37.05 1.82 -60.50
CA GLY A 2 36.78 0.60 -59.74
C GLY A 2 36.45 1.07 -58.32
N GLY A 3 35.47 0.42 -57.68
CA GLY A 3 34.93 0.84 -56.38
C GLY A 3 35.84 0.52 -55.19
N CYS A 4 35.84 1.42 -54.21
CA CYS A 4 36.44 1.19 -52.88
C CYS A 4 35.55 0.25 -52.05
N LEU A 5 35.98 -1.00 -51.91
CA LEU A 5 35.43 -1.97 -50.96
C LEU A 5 36.10 -1.79 -49.59
N GLY A 6 35.38 -1.18 -48.65
CA GLY A 6 35.72 -1.21 -47.23
C GLY A 6 35.44 -2.58 -46.63
N LYS A 7 36.47 -3.29 -46.17
CA LYS A 7 36.33 -4.48 -45.33
C LYS A 7 35.88 -4.04 -43.93
N LYS A 8 34.60 -4.26 -43.59
CA LYS A 8 34.15 -4.26 -42.19
C LYS A 8 34.41 -5.64 -41.59
N GLY A 9 35.20 -5.66 -40.52
CA GLY A 9 35.44 -6.86 -39.72
C GLY A 9 34.14 -7.42 -39.16
N GLY A 10 33.93 -8.72 -39.34
CA GLY A 10 32.82 -9.45 -38.71
C GLY A 10 33.01 -9.52 -37.20
N PRO A 11 31.92 -9.63 -36.43
CA PRO A 11 32.00 -9.68 -34.98
C PRO A 11 32.71 -10.97 -34.54
N SER A 12 33.62 -10.79 -33.58
CA SER A 12 34.39 -11.86 -32.97
C SER A 12 33.47 -12.92 -32.33
N THR A 13 33.91 -14.18 -32.37
CA THR A 13 33.25 -15.38 -31.84
C THR A 13 32.93 -15.38 -30.34
N LYS A 14 33.08 -14.24 -29.64
CA LYS A 14 32.71 -14.07 -28.23
C LYS A 14 31.31 -13.46 -28.01
N GLU A 15 30.66 -12.90 -29.03
CA GLU A 15 29.31 -12.31 -28.90
C GLU A 15 28.14 -13.31 -29.00
N VAL A 16 28.41 -14.56 -29.43
CA VAL A 16 27.35 -15.58 -29.59
C VAL A 16 27.10 -16.38 -28.30
N ALA A 17 27.98 -16.28 -27.30
CA ALA A 17 27.86 -17.03 -26.04
C ALA A 17 26.85 -16.42 -25.04
N GLY A 18 26.56 -15.12 -25.14
CA GLY A 18 25.63 -14.42 -24.24
C GLY A 18 24.15 -14.74 -24.50
N TYR A 19 23.79 -15.12 -25.72
CA TYR A 19 22.40 -15.38 -26.13
C TYR A 19 21.92 -16.82 -25.90
N GLN A 20 22.83 -17.77 -25.59
CA GLN A 20 22.46 -19.16 -25.36
C GLN A 20 22.15 -19.52 -23.90
N ASN A 21 22.58 -18.71 -22.91
CA ASN A 21 22.35 -19.01 -21.49
C ASN A 21 20.97 -18.61 -20.96
N VAL A 22 20.24 -17.73 -21.65
CA VAL A 22 18.88 -17.31 -21.21
C VAL A 22 17.82 -18.36 -21.56
N ARG A 23 18.03 -19.16 -22.63
CA ARG A 23 17.04 -20.16 -23.09
C ARG A 23 17.01 -21.43 -22.25
N LYS A 24 18.12 -21.83 -21.62
CA LYS A 24 18.18 -23.06 -20.78
C LYS A 24 17.40 -22.94 -19.47
N HIS A 25 17.24 -21.74 -18.91
CA HIS A 25 16.56 -21.54 -17.61
C HIS A 25 15.08 -21.17 -17.72
N LYS A 26 14.60 -20.74 -18.88
CA LYS A 26 13.20 -20.31 -19.05
C LYS A 26 12.21 -21.47 -18.89
N GLY A 27 12.51 -22.62 -19.50
CA GLY A 27 11.70 -23.84 -19.35
C GLY A 27 11.69 -24.38 -17.92
N SER A 28 12.81 -24.24 -17.19
CA SER A 28 12.89 -24.63 -15.79
C SER A 28 12.06 -23.73 -14.88
N ARG A 29 12.07 -22.40 -15.10
CA ARG A 29 11.26 -21.46 -14.28
C ARG A 29 9.76 -21.65 -14.48
N GLU A 30 9.30 -21.75 -15.73
CA GLU A 30 7.86 -21.97 -16.01
C GLU A 30 7.39 -23.30 -15.41
N ALA A 31 8.20 -24.36 -15.47
CA ALA A 31 7.91 -25.64 -14.81
C ALA A 31 7.82 -25.50 -13.28
N THR A 32 8.75 -24.77 -12.65
CA THR A 32 8.69 -24.49 -11.21
C THR A 32 7.44 -23.70 -10.84
N TRP A 33 7.05 -22.70 -11.63
CA TRP A 33 5.82 -21.94 -11.39
C TRP A 33 4.58 -22.83 -11.52
N GLN A 34 4.56 -23.73 -12.50
CA GLN A 34 3.47 -24.70 -12.67
C GLN A 34 3.39 -25.69 -11.50
N GLN A 35 4.53 -26.07 -10.91
CA GLN A 35 4.57 -27.00 -9.79
C GLN A 35 4.20 -26.33 -8.45
N THR A 36 4.67 -25.10 -8.24
CA THR A 36 4.57 -24.43 -6.93
C THR A 36 3.43 -23.42 -6.83
N GLY A 37 2.98 -22.88 -7.97
CA GLY A 37 2.07 -21.74 -8.00
C GLY A 37 2.70 -20.42 -7.56
N ILE A 38 4.02 -20.36 -7.39
CA ILE A 38 4.73 -19.16 -6.91
C ILE A 38 5.59 -18.59 -8.04
N VAL A 39 5.32 -17.35 -8.40
CA VAL A 39 6.03 -16.62 -9.46
C VAL A 39 6.90 -15.53 -8.84
N GLY A 40 8.21 -15.72 -8.88
CA GLY A 40 9.21 -14.74 -8.46
C GLY A 40 9.83 -14.02 -9.67
N LEU A 41 9.58 -12.72 -9.77
CA LEU A 41 10.02 -11.80 -10.83
C LEU A 41 10.54 -10.47 -10.26
N VAL A 42 11.04 -10.47 -9.03
CA VAL A 42 11.64 -9.27 -8.40
C VAL A 42 12.89 -8.83 -9.16
N ASP A 43 13.06 -7.52 -9.36
CA ASP A 43 14.25 -6.93 -10.01
C ASP A 43 14.56 -7.51 -11.41
N ALA A 44 13.53 -7.99 -12.12
CA ALA A 44 13.68 -8.68 -13.39
C ALA A 44 13.77 -7.75 -14.62
N ARG A 45 13.80 -6.43 -14.40
CA ARG A 45 13.84 -5.38 -15.44
C ARG A 45 12.69 -5.50 -16.45
N LEU A 46 11.51 -5.91 -15.97
CA LEU A 46 10.33 -6.11 -16.79
C LEU A 46 9.62 -4.78 -17.07
N ASN A 47 9.13 -4.61 -18.29
CA ASN A 47 8.19 -3.53 -18.65
C ASN A 47 6.73 -3.99 -18.69
N ALA A 48 6.51 -5.31 -18.64
CA ALA A 48 5.21 -5.98 -18.54
C ALA A 48 5.39 -7.36 -17.92
N LEU A 49 4.34 -7.90 -17.30
CA LEU A 49 4.37 -9.30 -16.88
C LEU A 49 4.42 -10.23 -18.10
N PRO A 50 5.28 -11.27 -18.11
CA PRO A 50 5.31 -12.22 -19.21
C PRO A 50 3.99 -12.99 -19.35
N ALA A 51 3.54 -13.25 -20.59
CA ALA A 51 2.32 -14.02 -20.86
C ALA A 51 2.30 -15.42 -20.21
N ALA A 52 3.48 -15.98 -19.92
CA ALA A 52 3.63 -17.23 -19.18
C ALA A 52 3.00 -17.19 -17.78
N VAL A 53 3.02 -16.03 -17.12
CA VAL A 53 2.41 -15.86 -15.80
C VAL A 53 0.90 -16.06 -15.88
N TYR A 54 0.24 -15.45 -16.88
CA TYR A 54 -1.20 -15.57 -17.06
C TYR A 54 -1.64 -16.99 -17.40
N ARG A 55 -0.83 -17.75 -18.14
CA ARG A 55 -1.12 -19.16 -18.48
C ARG A 55 -1.17 -20.10 -17.27
N LEU A 56 -0.63 -19.70 -16.12
CA LEU A 56 -0.72 -20.50 -14.89
C LEU A 56 -2.16 -20.60 -14.38
N GLY A 57 -3.03 -19.64 -14.73
CA GLY A 57 -4.44 -19.67 -14.35
C GLY A 57 -4.65 -19.95 -12.86
N SER A 58 -5.41 -21.01 -12.55
CA SER A 58 -5.72 -21.45 -11.19
C SER A 58 -4.53 -22.06 -10.42
N VAL A 59 -3.35 -22.18 -11.02
CA VAL A 59 -2.14 -22.65 -10.33
C VAL A 59 -1.43 -21.51 -9.61
N ALA A 60 -1.42 -20.30 -10.18
CA ALA A 60 -0.72 -19.17 -9.55
C ALA A 60 -1.44 -18.73 -8.27
N THR A 61 -0.75 -18.85 -7.14
CA THR A 61 -1.22 -18.40 -5.82
C THR A 61 -0.46 -17.17 -5.32
N VAL A 62 0.79 -17.00 -5.75
CA VAL A 62 1.63 -15.85 -5.41
C VAL A 62 2.33 -15.36 -6.67
N VAL A 63 2.18 -14.08 -6.97
CA VAL A 63 2.95 -13.40 -8.02
C VAL A 63 3.66 -12.22 -7.38
N ASN A 64 4.99 -12.22 -7.44
CA ASN A 64 5.82 -11.12 -6.97
C ASN A 64 6.66 -10.57 -8.12
N ALA A 65 6.32 -9.37 -8.58
CA ALA A 65 7.02 -8.61 -9.61
C ALA A 65 7.41 -7.22 -9.12
N THR A 66 7.75 -7.11 -7.84
CA THR A 66 8.27 -5.87 -7.22
C THR A 66 9.56 -5.40 -7.89
N ASN A 67 9.82 -4.09 -7.87
CA ASN A 67 11.01 -3.46 -8.45
C ASN A 67 11.21 -3.76 -9.93
N ASN A 68 10.23 -3.40 -10.74
CA ASN A 68 10.34 -3.48 -12.19
C ASN A 68 9.93 -2.12 -12.81
N SER A 69 9.72 -2.09 -14.11
CA SER A 69 9.20 -0.94 -14.85
C SER A 69 7.86 -1.27 -15.51
N ILE A 70 7.05 -2.11 -14.86
CA ILE A 70 5.75 -2.54 -15.39
C ILE A 70 4.83 -1.33 -15.41
N SER A 71 4.42 -0.92 -16.61
CA SER A 71 3.56 0.26 -16.81
C SER A 71 2.08 -0.09 -16.99
N THR A 72 1.79 -1.33 -17.42
CA THR A 72 0.43 -1.84 -17.61
C THR A 72 0.32 -3.28 -17.13
N LEU A 73 -0.91 -3.67 -16.78
CA LEU A 73 -1.26 -5.04 -16.44
C LEU A 73 -2.29 -5.54 -17.46
N SER A 74 -2.01 -6.66 -18.12
CA SER A 74 -2.96 -7.28 -19.07
C SER A 74 -4.28 -7.65 -18.35
N PRO A 75 -5.45 -7.49 -19.00
CA PRO A 75 -6.73 -8.03 -18.50
C PRO A 75 -6.68 -9.53 -18.20
N GLU A 76 -5.73 -10.27 -18.80
CA GLU A 76 -5.49 -11.69 -18.53
C GLU A 76 -5.13 -11.98 -17.06
N ILE A 77 -4.80 -10.96 -16.24
CA ILE A 77 -4.66 -11.14 -14.79
C ILE A 77 -5.90 -11.82 -14.17
N GLY A 78 -7.09 -11.58 -14.73
CA GLY A 78 -8.33 -12.17 -14.24
C GLY A 78 -8.39 -13.69 -14.38
N SER A 79 -7.51 -14.30 -15.18
CA SER A 79 -7.37 -15.76 -15.28
C SER A 79 -6.74 -16.40 -14.04
N LEU A 80 -6.03 -15.62 -13.21
CA LEU A 80 -5.34 -16.09 -12.00
C LEU A 80 -6.31 -16.27 -10.83
N THR A 81 -7.33 -17.11 -11.02
CA THR A 81 -8.46 -17.29 -10.08
C THR A 81 -8.09 -17.87 -8.71
N ALA A 82 -6.87 -18.42 -8.57
CA ALA A 82 -6.33 -18.90 -7.30
C ALA A 82 -5.36 -17.93 -6.60
N LEU A 83 -5.14 -16.75 -7.19
CA LEU A 83 -4.17 -15.78 -6.70
C LEU A 83 -4.56 -15.27 -5.31
N LYS A 84 -3.64 -15.42 -4.35
CA LYS A 84 -3.78 -14.96 -2.97
C LYS A 84 -2.93 -13.73 -2.68
N LYS A 85 -1.76 -13.62 -3.31
CA LYS A 85 -0.83 -12.50 -3.09
C LYS A 85 -0.31 -11.96 -4.41
N LEU A 86 -0.48 -10.67 -4.63
CA LEU A 86 0.03 -9.94 -5.78
C LEU A 86 0.91 -8.79 -5.31
N HIS A 87 2.21 -8.89 -5.56
CA HIS A 87 3.17 -7.84 -5.27
C HIS A 87 3.64 -7.17 -6.55
N LEU A 88 3.31 -5.89 -6.68
CA LEU A 88 3.61 -5.01 -7.81
C LEU A 88 4.24 -3.70 -7.32
N GLY A 89 4.82 -3.70 -6.12
CA GLY A 89 5.47 -2.52 -5.56
C GLY A 89 6.63 -2.02 -6.42
N HIS A 90 6.93 -0.73 -6.40
CA HIS A 90 7.99 -0.10 -7.19
C HIS A 90 7.90 -0.45 -8.68
N ASN A 91 6.79 -0.07 -9.30
CA ASN A 91 6.55 -0.17 -10.74
C ASN A 91 6.04 1.18 -11.27
N SER A 92 5.49 1.22 -12.49
CA SER A 92 5.01 2.45 -13.14
C SER A 92 3.57 2.31 -13.62
N LEU A 93 2.76 1.51 -12.91
CA LEU A 93 1.35 1.30 -13.25
C LEU A 93 0.58 2.62 -13.16
N ALA A 94 -0.13 2.97 -14.24
CA ALA A 94 -1.02 4.12 -14.26
C ALA A 94 -2.47 3.75 -13.89
N THR A 95 -2.89 2.52 -14.20
CA THR A 95 -4.23 2.00 -13.96
C THR A 95 -4.17 0.50 -13.65
N LEU A 96 -5.27 -0.04 -13.13
CA LEU A 96 -5.48 -1.48 -12.98
C LEU A 96 -6.62 -1.93 -13.90
N PRO A 97 -6.51 -3.10 -14.56
CA PRO A 97 -7.59 -3.63 -15.38
C PRO A 97 -8.76 -4.06 -14.50
N ALA A 98 -9.99 -3.81 -14.97
CA ALA A 98 -11.21 -4.24 -14.26
C ALA A 98 -11.23 -5.77 -14.01
N ALA A 99 -10.60 -6.55 -14.87
CA ALA A 99 -10.46 -8.00 -14.73
C ALA A 99 -9.71 -8.45 -13.46
N LEU A 100 -8.98 -7.56 -12.77
CA LEU A 100 -8.42 -7.87 -11.45
C LEU A 100 -9.51 -8.31 -10.45
N ALA A 101 -10.74 -7.80 -10.61
CA ALA A 101 -11.92 -8.18 -9.82
C ALA A 101 -12.22 -9.70 -9.84
N SER A 102 -11.77 -10.43 -10.86
CA SER A 102 -11.94 -11.88 -10.95
C SER A 102 -11.03 -12.67 -10.00
N CYS A 103 -9.99 -12.04 -9.44
CA CYS A 103 -9.09 -12.65 -8.46
C CYS A 103 -9.72 -12.66 -7.05
N THR A 104 -10.90 -13.26 -6.88
CA THR A 104 -11.72 -13.17 -5.65
C THR A 104 -11.07 -13.80 -4.41
N LYS A 105 -10.02 -14.61 -4.59
CA LYS A 105 -9.20 -15.19 -3.51
C LYS A 105 -8.02 -14.31 -3.07
N LEU A 106 -7.88 -13.12 -3.66
CA LEU A 106 -6.76 -12.22 -3.36
C LEU A 106 -6.88 -11.70 -1.92
N GLN A 107 -5.82 -11.91 -1.14
CA GLN A 107 -5.73 -11.54 0.27
C GLN A 107 -4.75 -10.38 0.48
N LEU A 108 -3.74 -10.26 -0.38
CA LEU A 108 -2.76 -9.17 -0.33
C LEU A 108 -2.57 -8.60 -1.74
N LEU A 109 -2.76 -7.28 -1.84
CA LEU A 109 -2.43 -6.49 -3.02
C LEU A 109 -1.46 -5.38 -2.62
N ASP A 110 -0.24 -5.46 -3.13
CA ASP A 110 0.80 -4.46 -2.91
C ASP A 110 1.07 -3.72 -4.21
N LEU A 111 0.71 -2.44 -4.22
CA LEU A 111 0.86 -1.51 -5.33
C LEU A 111 1.73 -0.31 -4.92
N SER A 112 2.43 -0.40 -3.78
CA SER A 112 3.22 0.72 -3.27
C SER A 112 4.21 1.25 -4.30
N TYR A 113 4.41 2.56 -4.33
CA TYR A 113 5.35 3.25 -5.21
C TYR A 113 5.06 3.08 -6.71
N ASN A 114 3.78 2.86 -7.09
CA ASN A 114 3.32 3.08 -8.47
C ASN A 114 2.87 4.55 -8.62
N ARG A 115 3.84 5.44 -8.79
CA ARG A 115 3.60 6.90 -8.74
C ARG A 115 2.62 7.44 -9.78
N ALA A 116 2.42 6.72 -10.89
CA ALA A 116 1.45 7.09 -11.92
C ALA A 116 0.01 6.64 -11.60
N LEU A 117 -0.19 5.80 -10.58
CA LEU A 117 -1.50 5.26 -10.22
C LEU A 117 -2.33 6.33 -9.50
N ALA A 118 -3.26 6.94 -10.24
CA ALA A 118 -4.06 8.06 -9.75
C ALA A 118 -5.45 7.67 -9.23
N ALA A 119 -5.94 6.48 -9.60
CA ALA A 119 -7.25 5.97 -9.20
C ALA A 119 -7.25 4.44 -9.10
N LEU A 120 -8.16 3.91 -8.29
CA LEU A 120 -8.47 2.49 -8.21
C LEU A 120 -9.75 2.19 -9.02
N PRO A 121 -9.88 1.01 -9.64
CA PRO A 121 -11.10 0.64 -10.34
C PRO A 121 -12.24 0.34 -9.35
N ASP A 122 -13.47 0.68 -9.71
CA ASP A 122 -14.65 0.42 -8.86
C ASP A 122 -14.82 -1.07 -8.53
N GLY A 123 -14.41 -1.94 -9.46
CA GLY A 123 -14.43 -3.40 -9.32
C GLY A 123 -13.51 -3.95 -8.22
N LEU A 124 -12.70 -3.13 -7.55
CA LEU A 124 -11.86 -3.55 -6.42
C LEU A 124 -12.70 -4.17 -5.29
N ALA A 125 -13.93 -3.71 -5.10
CA ALA A 125 -14.88 -4.26 -4.13
C ALA A 125 -15.20 -5.76 -4.30
N ALA A 126 -14.97 -6.33 -5.50
CA ALA A 126 -15.14 -7.76 -5.73
C ALA A 126 -14.09 -8.63 -5.02
N LEU A 127 -12.99 -8.02 -4.56
CA LEU A 127 -11.92 -8.69 -3.82
C LEU A 127 -12.33 -8.91 -2.35
N ALA A 128 -13.43 -9.63 -2.12
CA ALA A 128 -14.05 -9.78 -0.80
C ALA A 128 -13.15 -10.44 0.26
N GLN A 129 -12.08 -11.14 -0.15
CA GLN A 129 -11.09 -11.75 0.75
C GLN A 129 -9.85 -10.88 1.00
N LEU A 130 -9.80 -9.65 0.47
CA LEU A 130 -8.63 -8.78 0.59
C LEU A 130 -8.46 -8.34 2.04
N ARG A 131 -7.30 -8.65 2.62
CA ARG A 131 -6.91 -8.33 4.00
C ARG A 131 -5.90 -7.20 4.07
N THR A 132 -5.07 -7.05 3.05
CA THR A 132 -4.02 -6.03 3.01
C THR A 132 -4.00 -5.36 1.65
N LEU A 133 -4.17 -4.04 1.66
CA LEU A 133 -4.06 -3.19 0.49
C LEU A 133 -3.01 -2.11 0.73
N LYS A 134 -1.88 -2.20 0.01
CA LYS A 134 -0.79 -1.23 0.10
C LYS A 134 -0.74 -0.38 -1.15
N LEU A 135 -0.89 0.92 -0.96
CA LEU A 135 -0.95 1.98 -1.97
C LEU A 135 0.00 3.13 -1.64
N ARG A 136 0.88 2.94 -0.66
CA ARG A 136 1.86 3.95 -0.25
C ARG A 136 2.63 4.50 -1.44
N GLY A 137 2.70 5.82 -1.60
CA GLY A 137 3.45 6.47 -2.68
C GLY A 137 2.81 6.32 -4.07
N CYS A 138 1.50 6.07 -4.14
CA CYS A 138 0.68 6.25 -5.34
C CYS A 138 0.07 7.66 -5.36
N ALA A 139 -0.13 8.23 -6.53
CA ALA A 139 -0.71 9.58 -6.69
C ALA A 139 -2.26 9.58 -6.61
N LEU A 140 -2.82 8.82 -5.66
CA LEU A 140 -4.27 8.63 -5.54
C LEU A 140 -4.98 9.93 -5.16
N ARG A 141 -5.88 10.40 -6.04
CA ARG A 141 -6.68 11.61 -5.78
C ARG A 141 -7.90 11.36 -4.90
N ALA A 142 -8.42 10.14 -4.96
CA ALA A 142 -9.56 9.67 -4.20
C ALA A 142 -9.48 8.15 -4.02
N LEU A 143 -10.13 7.64 -2.98
CA LEU A 143 -10.48 6.23 -2.88
C LEU A 143 -11.91 6.05 -3.45
N PRO A 144 -12.20 4.95 -4.16
CA PRO A 144 -13.54 4.70 -4.66
C PRO A 144 -14.50 4.44 -3.49
N ASP A 145 -15.76 4.85 -3.62
CA ASP A 145 -16.79 4.59 -2.61
C ASP A 145 -16.97 3.09 -2.35
N SER A 146 -16.62 2.25 -3.32
CA SER A 146 -16.69 0.80 -3.19
C SER A 146 -15.67 0.22 -2.18
N ILE A 147 -14.71 1.00 -1.67
CA ILE A 147 -13.74 0.55 -0.65
C ILE A 147 -14.41 -0.04 0.59
N GLY A 148 -15.56 0.52 0.99
CA GLY A 148 -16.36 0.05 2.13
C GLY A 148 -16.90 -1.38 2.00
N ALA A 149 -16.89 -1.97 0.81
CA ALA A 149 -17.29 -3.35 0.59
C ALA A 149 -16.22 -4.37 0.99
N LEU A 150 -14.97 -3.94 1.20
CA LEU A 150 -13.85 -4.80 1.60
C LEU A 150 -13.93 -5.14 3.10
N ARG A 151 -14.93 -5.94 3.49
CA ARG A 151 -15.23 -6.24 4.90
C ARG A 151 -14.11 -7.02 5.61
N GLU A 152 -13.30 -7.76 4.87
CA GLU A 152 -12.14 -8.51 5.37
C GLU A 152 -10.84 -7.69 5.44
N LEU A 153 -10.86 -6.43 4.99
CA LEU A 153 -9.67 -5.58 4.97
C LEU A 153 -9.22 -5.31 6.40
N GLN A 154 -7.96 -5.61 6.71
CA GLN A 154 -7.33 -5.44 8.03
C GLN A 154 -6.32 -4.30 8.02
N SER A 155 -5.65 -4.05 6.90
CA SER A 155 -4.64 -3.00 6.77
C SER A 155 -4.78 -2.29 5.44
N LEU A 156 -4.95 -0.96 5.50
CA LEU A 156 -4.99 -0.06 4.36
C LEU A 156 -3.91 1.02 4.53
N ASP A 157 -2.94 1.04 3.61
CA ASP A 157 -1.92 2.08 3.55
C ASP A 157 -2.05 2.88 2.25
N VAL A 158 -2.51 4.13 2.37
CA VAL A 158 -2.66 5.12 1.30
C VAL A 158 -1.76 6.34 1.54
N SER A 159 -0.69 6.16 2.34
CA SER A 159 0.23 7.25 2.66
C SER A 159 0.95 7.75 1.41
N ASP A 160 0.94 9.04 1.13
CA ASP A 160 1.65 9.60 -0.02
C ASP A 160 3.12 9.94 0.37
N GLN A 161 3.94 10.33 -0.62
CA GLN A 161 5.28 10.86 -0.44
C GLN A 161 5.37 12.33 -0.89
N GLU A 162 4.45 12.78 -1.74
CA GLU A 162 4.49 14.13 -2.33
C GLU A 162 3.54 15.13 -1.64
N GLY A 163 2.69 14.66 -0.72
CA GLY A 163 1.91 15.50 0.19
C GLY A 163 0.69 16.16 -0.45
N ARG A 164 0.23 15.68 -1.62
CA ARG A 164 -0.71 16.46 -2.47
C ARG A 164 -1.84 15.66 -3.10
N ALA A 165 -1.84 14.34 -2.96
CA ALA A 165 -2.74 13.50 -3.75
C ALA A 165 -4.14 13.42 -3.12
N LEU A 166 -4.27 12.85 -1.91
CA LEU A 166 -5.56 12.54 -1.32
C LEU A 166 -6.07 13.69 -0.44
N ARG A 167 -7.26 14.22 -0.74
CA ARG A 167 -7.88 15.34 0.00
C ARG A 167 -8.94 14.92 1.01
N SER A 168 -9.50 13.73 0.85
CA SER A 168 -10.52 13.18 1.73
C SER A 168 -10.53 11.66 1.66
N LEU A 169 -11.12 11.05 2.69
CA LEU A 169 -11.50 9.64 2.70
C LEU A 169 -13.01 9.57 2.47
N PRO A 170 -13.52 8.58 1.70
CA PRO A 170 -14.95 8.42 1.50
C PRO A 170 -15.62 7.93 2.79
N ASP A 171 -16.86 8.34 3.04
CA ASP A 171 -17.65 7.87 4.20
C ASP A 171 -17.83 6.35 4.21
N SER A 172 -17.80 5.72 3.04
CA SER A 172 -17.88 4.27 2.91
C SER A 172 -16.72 3.55 3.60
N ILE A 173 -15.61 4.22 3.93
CA ILE A 173 -14.49 3.61 4.67
C ILE A 173 -14.97 2.94 5.96
N GLY A 174 -16.00 3.49 6.62
CA GLY A 174 -16.63 2.90 7.81
C GLY A 174 -17.28 1.53 7.59
N GLY A 175 -17.41 1.06 6.35
CA GLY A 175 -17.88 -0.28 5.99
C GLY A 175 -16.82 -1.38 6.10
N CYS A 176 -15.52 -1.02 6.20
CA CYS A 176 -14.41 -1.97 6.35
C CYS A 176 -14.37 -2.57 7.76
N ALA A 177 -15.33 -3.44 8.08
CA ALA A 177 -15.61 -3.90 9.44
C ALA A 177 -14.42 -4.54 10.19
N ASN A 178 -13.44 -5.09 9.46
CA ASN A 178 -12.26 -5.73 10.03
C ASN A 178 -11.00 -4.84 10.02
N LEU A 179 -11.10 -3.57 9.64
CA LEU A 179 -9.94 -2.70 9.49
C LEU A 179 -9.29 -2.46 10.85
N GLU A 180 -8.01 -2.78 10.96
CA GLU A 180 -7.19 -2.62 12.17
C GLU A 180 -6.18 -1.48 12.03
N GLU A 181 -5.71 -1.23 10.82
CA GLU A 181 -4.72 -0.20 10.51
C GLU A 181 -5.17 0.62 9.31
N LEU A 182 -5.27 1.94 9.51
CA LEU A 182 -5.52 2.92 8.47
C LEU A 182 -4.37 3.93 8.45
N LEU A 183 -3.52 3.85 7.45
CA LEU A 183 -2.36 4.71 7.27
C LEU A 183 -2.60 5.65 6.08
N CYS A 184 -2.78 6.93 6.36
CA CYS A 184 -3.10 7.98 5.40
C CYS A 184 -2.15 9.17 5.50
N GLY A 185 -0.95 8.97 6.06
CA GLY A 185 -0.01 10.05 6.31
C GLY A 185 0.55 10.71 5.05
N ASN A 186 1.05 11.94 5.17
CA ASN A 186 1.62 12.74 4.09
C ASN A 186 0.66 12.96 2.92
N ASN A 187 -0.59 13.33 3.21
CA ASN A 187 -1.60 13.65 2.21
C ASN A 187 -2.09 15.10 2.42
N SER A 188 -3.20 15.49 1.76
CA SER A 188 -3.85 16.79 1.95
C SER A 188 -5.23 16.64 2.59
N ILE A 189 -5.40 15.68 3.51
CA ILE A 189 -6.69 15.39 4.14
C ILE A 189 -7.04 16.52 5.10
N GLU A 190 -8.16 17.19 4.85
CA GLU A 190 -8.66 18.29 5.68
C GLU A 190 -9.63 17.81 6.76
N VAL A 191 -10.50 16.85 6.40
CA VAL A 191 -11.56 16.34 7.28
C VAL A 191 -11.50 14.81 7.33
N LEU A 192 -11.55 14.26 8.54
CA LEU A 192 -11.72 12.84 8.75
C LEU A 192 -13.22 12.50 8.76
N PRO A 193 -13.70 11.58 7.91
CA PRO A 193 -15.12 11.22 7.90
C PRO A 193 -15.53 10.60 9.22
N VAL A 194 -16.66 11.06 9.78
CA VAL A 194 -17.22 10.54 11.04
C VAL A 194 -17.48 9.03 11.00
N ALA A 195 -17.65 8.48 9.79
CA ALA A 195 -17.80 7.06 9.53
C ALA A 195 -16.60 6.22 10.00
N ILE A 196 -15.41 6.79 10.18
CA ILE A 196 -14.27 6.12 10.83
C ILE A 196 -14.65 5.62 12.23
N GLY A 197 -15.53 6.33 12.95
CA GLY A 197 -16.05 5.88 14.24
C GLY A 197 -16.80 4.54 14.19
N ARG A 198 -17.23 4.07 13.01
CA ARG A 198 -17.86 2.75 12.84
C ARG A 198 -16.85 1.59 12.82
N LEU A 199 -15.56 1.87 12.67
CA LEU A 199 -14.49 0.86 12.56
C LEU A 199 -14.14 0.24 13.91
N GLN A 200 -14.95 -0.72 14.37
CA GLN A 200 -14.84 -1.32 15.71
C GLN A 200 -13.51 -2.06 15.98
N ARG A 201 -12.75 -2.38 14.94
CA ARG A 201 -11.46 -3.09 15.04
C ARG A 201 -10.24 -2.20 14.80
N LEU A 202 -10.44 -0.92 14.46
CA LEU A 202 -9.33 -0.02 14.12
C LEU A 202 -8.51 0.29 15.37
N LYS A 203 -7.23 -0.09 15.34
CA LYS A 203 -6.27 0.08 16.44
C LYS A 203 -5.35 1.27 16.19
N THR A 204 -5.00 1.49 14.92
CA THR A 204 -4.02 2.48 14.47
C THR A 204 -4.64 3.33 13.38
N LEU A 205 -4.72 4.63 13.63
CA LEU A 205 -5.06 5.67 12.64
C LEU A 205 -3.86 6.61 12.48
N ASP A 206 -3.13 6.50 11.38
CA ASP A 206 -2.04 7.44 11.07
C ASP A 206 -2.51 8.45 10.02
N VAL A 207 -2.63 9.71 10.43
CA VAL A 207 -2.98 10.84 9.57
C VAL A 207 -1.91 11.94 9.66
N ARG A 208 -0.67 11.58 10.02
CA ARG A 208 0.43 12.55 10.15
C ARG A 208 0.63 13.33 8.85
N ASN A 209 1.11 14.56 8.95
CA ASN A 209 1.41 15.43 7.81
C ASN A 209 0.22 15.54 6.84
N ASN A 210 -0.87 16.12 7.35
CA ASN A 210 -2.12 16.40 6.64
C ASN A 210 -2.61 17.81 7.02
N HIS A 211 -3.86 18.15 6.69
CA HIS A 211 -4.51 19.43 7.01
C HIS A 211 -5.65 19.29 8.01
N VAL A 212 -5.60 18.26 8.87
CA VAL A 212 -6.66 17.97 9.85
C VAL A 212 -6.67 19.05 10.94
N THR A 213 -7.77 19.78 11.04
CA THR A 213 -7.97 20.83 12.07
C THR A 213 -8.71 20.33 13.30
N GLU A 214 -9.51 19.28 13.14
CA GLU A 214 -10.33 18.67 14.20
C GLU A 214 -10.48 17.15 14.00
N VAL A 215 -10.77 16.46 15.10
CA VAL A 215 -11.14 15.04 15.08
C VAL A 215 -12.54 14.94 15.64
N SER A 216 -13.45 14.26 14.95
CA SER A 216 -14.80 14.06 15.48
C SER A 216 -14.78 13.22 16.75
N GLY A 217 -15.60 13.60 17.73
CA GLY A 217 -15.81 12.81 18.93
C GLY A 217 -16.41 11.43 18.66
N ASP A 218 -17.05 11.20 17.50
CA ASP A 218 -17.48 9.87 17.07
C ASP A 218 -16.30 8.92 16.86
N ILE A 219 -15.20 9.42 16.31
CA ILE A 219 -13.98 8.63 16.12
C ILE A 219 -13.42 8.25 17.49
N LEU A 220 -13.38 9.18 18.44
CA LEU A 220 -12.83 8.90 19.77
C LEU A 220 -13.78 8.09 20.65
N SER A 221 -15.10 8.19 20.47
CA SER A 221 -16.09 7.51 21.32
C SER A 221 -16.46 6.12 20.80
N HIS A 222 -16.68 5.99 19.48
CA HIS A 222 -17.24 4.78 18.88
C HIS A 222 -16.18 3.84 18.30
N CYS A 223 -14.97 4.32 18.01
CA CYS A 223 -13.86 3.47 17.58
C CYS A 223 -13.24 2.73 18.79
N GLY A 224 -13.97 1.73 19.31
CA GLY A 224 -13.70 1.11 20.61
C GLY A 224 -12.37 0.35 20.74
N ALA A 225 -11.70 0.04 19.62
CA ALA A 225 -10.37 -0.58 19.60
C ALA A 225 -9.23 0.43 19.37
N LEU A 226 -9.54 1.72 19.16
CA LEU A 226 -8.53 2.71 18.79
C LEU A 226 -7.57 2.97 19.95
N GLN A 227 -6.29 2.74 19.68
CA GLN A 227 -5.22 2.87 20.65
C GLN A 227 -4.14 3.85 20.21
N LEU A 228 -3.99 4.10 18.92
CA LEU A 228 -3.02 5.04 18.38
C LEU A 228 -3.68 5.90 17.32
N ILE A 229 -3.62 7.22 17.54
CA ILE A 229 -3.91 8.22 16.52
C ILE A 229 -2.66 9.09 16.34
N ASN A 230 -2.13 9.13 15.13
CA ASN A 230 -0.97 9.96 14.81
C ASN A 230 -1.43 11.22 14.08
N LEU A 231 -1.40 12.35 14.79
CA LEU A 231 -1.82 13.67 14.30
C LEU A 231 -0.63 14.61 14.07
N HIS A 232 0.61 14.11 14.12
CA HIS A 232 1.80 14.97 13.92
C HIS A 232 1.71 15.74 12.61
N ASP A 233 2.28 16.94 12.57
CA ASP A 233 2.28 17.80 11.38
C ASP A 233 0.88 18.07 10.80
N ASN A 234 -0.11 18.29 11.68
CA ASN A 234 -1.44 18.77 11.32
C ASN A 234 -1.75 20.10 12.03
N PRO A 235 -2.69 20.92 11.50
CA PRO A 235 -3.14 22.16 12.14
C PRO A 235 -3.86 21.98 13.49
N ILE A 236 -4.41 20.79 13.77
CA ILE A 236 -5.09 20.51 15.05
C ILE A 236 -4.15 20.77 16.24
N SER A 237 -4.62 21.56 17.20
CA SER A 237 -3.86 21.82 18.43
C SER A 237 -4.12 20.74 19.48
N ALA A 238 -3.13 20.50 20.35
CA ALA A 238 -3.31 19.60 21.49
C ALA A 238 -4.48 20.04 22.39
N ALA A 239 -4.71 21.34 22.56
CA ALA A 239 -5.81 21.86 23.36
C ALA A 239 -7.18 21.48 22.78
N VAL A 240 -7.36 21.62 21.46
CA VAL A 240 -8.59 21.21 20.76
C VAL A 240 -8.78 19.70 20.85
N PHE A 241 -7.71 18.93 20.64
CA PHE A 241 -7.78 17.48 20.67
C PHE A 241 -8.18 16.94 22.05
N VAL A 242 -7.61 17.47 23.14
CA VAL A 242 -7.94 17.06 24.52
C VAL A 242 -9.38 17.42 24.92
N GLN A 243 -9.95 18.48 24.35
CA GLN A 243 -11.33 18.90 24.59
C GLN A 243 -12.36 18.14 23.74
N THR A 244 -11.91 17.30 22.79
CA THR A 244 -12.79 16.57 21.89
C THR A 244 -13.60 15.52 22.69
N PRO A 245 -14.93 15.42 22.52
CA PRO A 245 -15.72 14.37 23.17
C PRO A 245 -15.18 12.97 22.88
N GLY A 246 -15.13 12.09 23.87
CA GLY A 246 -14.52 10.76 23.71
C GLY A 246 -13.01 10.70 23.98
N TYR A 247 -12.34 11.85 24.18
CA TYR A 247 -10.90 11.89 24.42
C TYR A 247 -10.51 11.10 25.68
N ALA A 248 -11.26 11.23 26.78
CA ALA A 248 -10.95 10.53 28.03
C ALA A 248 -11.01 9.01 27.87
N GLU A 249 -12.01 8.51 27.15
CA GLU A 249 -12.17 7.09 26.83
C GLU A 249 -11.05 6.59 25.91
N PHE A 250 -10.70 7.38 24.89
CA PHE A 250 -9.55 7.09 24.02
C PHE A 250 -8.23 7.05 24.81
N GLU A 251 -8.01 8.01 25.69
CA GLU A 251 -6.79 8.13 26.49
C GLU A 251 -6.64 6.93 27.43
N ALA A 252 -7.72 6.50 28.07
CA ALA A 252 -7.76 5.30 28.90
C ALA A 252 -7.41 4.03 28.10
N ARG A 253 -7.98 3.86 26.88
CA ARG A 253 -7.65 2.74 25.99
C ARG A 253 -6.19 2.75 25.55
N ARG A 254 -5.66 3.94 25.22
CA ARG A 254 -4.26 4.14 24.82
C ARG A 254 -3.30 3.73 25.93
N LYS A 255 -3.52 4.17 27.18
CA LYS A 255 -2.66 3.83 28.33
C LYS A 255 -2.61 2.33 28.60
N GLN A 256 -3.75 1.64 28.58
CA GLN A 256 -3.81 0.18 28.80
C GLN A 256 -2.94 -0.61 27.81
N ARG A 257 -2.73 -0.11 26.59
CA ARG A 257 -1.79 -0.71 25.63
C ARG A 257 -0.35 -0.58 26.10
N PHE A 258 0.06 0.62 26.53
CA PHE A 258 1.44 0.88 26.96
C PHE A 258 1.78 0.16 28.26
N ASP A 259 0.84 0.09 29.21
CA ASP A 259 1.05 -0.64 30.47
C ASP A 259 1.29 -2.15 30.21
N LYS A 260 0.52 -2.76 29.30
CA LYS A 260 0.73 -4.15 28.86
C LYS A 260 2.07 -4.38 28.14
N VAL A 261 2.59 -3.36 27.43
CA VAL A 261 3.89 -3.44 26.76
C VAL A 261 5.03 -3.31 27.78
N ILE A 262 4.88 -2.46 28.79
CA ILE A 262 5.84 -2.29 29.89
C ILE A 262 5.93 -3.57 30.74
N GLU A 263 4.79 -4.20 31.07
CA GLU A 263 4.78 -5.51 31.76
C GLU A 263 5.34 -6.66 30.90
N GLY A 264 5.25 -6.54 29.56
CA GLY A 264 5.67 -7.57 28.61
C GLY A 264 7.15 -7.54 28.17
N GLY A 265 7.93 -6.54 28.58
CA GLY A 265 9.37 -6.51 28.31
C GLY A 265 9.99 -5.12 28.19
N ALA A 266 10.82 -4.79 29.19
CA ALA A 266 11.84 -3.73 29.24
C ALA A 266 11.37 -2.28 29.54
N LEU A 267 11.97 -1.74 30.62
CA LEU A 267 11.90 -0.36 31.11
C LEU A 267 12.17 0.69 30.01
N LEU A 268 11.24 1.63 29.86
CA LEU A 268 11.51 2.95 29.28
C LEU A 268 11.25 4.01 30.36
N GLY A 269 12.16 4.98 30.45
CA GLY A 269 12.23 6.01 31.48
C GLY A 269 11.03 6.98 31.54
N PRO A 270 11.04 7.94 32.48
CA PRO A 270 9.84 8.56 33.06
C PRO A 270 9.01 9.49 32.16
N SER A 271 9.35 9.62 30.87
CA SER A 271 8.77 10.62 29.98
C SER A 271 8.27 9.97 28.69
N GLY A 272 7.30 9.06 28.79
CA GLY A 272 6.61 8.41 27.65
C GLY A 272 5.79 9.37 26.74
N LEU A 273 6.28 10.59 26.56
CA LEU A 273 5.90 11.60 25.60
C LEU A 273 7.13 11.84 24.72
N ASP A 274 6.99 11.62 23.42
CA ASP A 274 7.95 12.12 22.43
C ASP A 274 7.86 13.65 22.42
N GLU A 275 8.62 14.31 23.29
CA GLU A 275 8.74 15.76 23.34
C GLU A 275 9.57 16.26 22.14
N GLY A 276 8.94 16.33 20.98
CA GLY A 276 9.41 17.12 19.85
C GLY A 276 9.18 18.63 20.06
N PHE A 277 9.66 19.19 21.17
CA PHE A 277 9.82 20.64 21.28
C PHE A 277 10.88 21.06 20.27
N LYS A 278 10.50 21.93 19.32
CA LYS A 278 11.45 22.71 18.53
C LYS A 278 12.36 23.49 19.48
N ARG A 279 13.52 22.94 19.82
CA ARG A 279 14.65 23.69 20.35
C ARG A 279 15.46 24.17 19.17
N ASP A 280 15.09 25.35 18.66
CA ASP A 280 16.01 26.29 18.02
C ASP A 280 15.37 27.68 17.97
N LEU A 281 15.35 28.33 19.13
CA LEU A 281 15.42 29.79 19.22
C LEU A 281 16.64 30.09 20.09
N LYS A 282 17.77 30.41 19.45
CA LYS A 282 18.84 31.13 20.13
C LYS A 282 18.47 32.61 20.18
N PRO A 283 18.51 33.26 21.35
CA PRO A 283 18.70 34.70 21.43
C PRO A 283 20.20 34.99 21.40
N GLN A 284 20.63 35.78 20.41
CA GLN A 284 21.81 36.63 20.45
C GLN A 284 21.36 37.86 19.67
N GLY A 285 21.23 39.05 20.22
CA GLY A 285 22.07 39.79 21.15
C GLY A 285 22.01 41.22 20.64
#